data_AF-A0A7C5K3A0-F1
#
_entry.id   AF-A0A7C5K3A0-F1
#
_cell.length_a   1.000
_cell.length_b   1.000
_cell.length_c   1.000
_cell.angle_alpha   90.00
_cell.angle_beta   90.00
_cell.angle_gamma   90.00
#
_symmetry.space_group_name_H-M   'P 1'
#
loop_
_entity.id
_entity.type
_entity.pdbx_description
1 polymer ?
#
loop_
_entity_poly.entity_id
_entity_poly.type
_entity_poly.pdbx_seq_one_letter_code
_entity_poly.pdbx_strand_id
1 'polypeptide(L)' 'MGMAVAFILGLYLGALVQALVNDIIMPIITLILPGVEWEAFVLGPFRIGHFIGALITFLLVAFVVFLIVKITKKWGIE' A
#
# COMPACT_ATOMS: atom_id res chain seq x y z
N MET A 1 14.82 -0.81 -26.30
CA MET A 1 15.24 -1.65 -25.17
C MET A 1 15.11 -0.94 -23.82
N GLY A 2 15.65 0.27 -23.61
CA GLY A 2 15.58 0.98 -22.32
C GLY A 2 14.16 1.25 -21.76
N MET A 3 13.19 1.62 -22.60
CA MET A 3 11.79 1.82 -22.14
C MET A 3 11.16 0.55 -21.56
N ALA A 4 11.46 -0.62 -22.13
CA ALA A 4 10.92 -1.89 -21.68
C ALA A 4 11.49 -2.28 -20.30
N VAL A 5 12.78 -2.05 -20.08
CA VAL A 5 13.44 -2.31 -18.79
C VAL A 5 12.87 -1.39 -17.70
N ALA A 6 12.73 -0.09 -17.98
CA ALA A 6 12.16 0.86 -17.04
C ALA A 6 10.71 0.51 -16.66
N PHE A 7 9.90 0.09 -17.63
CA PHE A 7 8.51 -0.31 -17.38
C PHE A 7 8.43 -1.56 -16.50
N ILE A 8 9.21 -2.60 -16.81
CA ILE A 8 9.26 -3.84 -16.01
C ILE A 8 9.71 -3.52 -14.58
N LEU A 9 10.78 -2.75 -14.42
CA LEU A 9 11.27 -2.35 -13.10
C LEU A 9 10.20 -1.59 -12.31
N GLY A 10 9.46 -0.68 -12.95
CA GLY A 10 8.36 0.06 -12.34
C GLY A 10 7.21 -0.85 -11.86
N LEU A 11 6.82 -1.85 -12.64
CA LEU A 11 5.81 -2.83 -12.25
C LEU A 11 6.23 -3.64 -11.01
N TYR A 12 7.47 -4.15 -11.01
CA TYR A 12 8.00 -4.93 -9.90
C TYR A 12 8.22 -4.09 -8.64
N LEU A 13 8.66 -2.84 -8.77
CA LEU A 13 8.73 -1.88 -7.66
C LEU A 13 7.36 -1.63 -7.04
N GLY A 14 6.33 -1.43 -7.87
CA GLY A 14 4.95 -1.30 -7.41
C GLY A 14 4.48 -2.52 -6.61
N ALA A 15 4.73 -3.72 -7.13
CA ALA A 15 4.39 -4.97 -6.45
C ALA A 15 5.16 -5.14 -5.11
N LEU A 16 6.45 -4.77 -5.07
CA LEU A 16 7.26 -4.84 -3.87
C LEU A 16 6.73 -3.90 -2.77
N VAL A 17 6.35 -2.68 -3.14
CA VAL A 17 5.75 -1.73 -2.20
C VAL A 17 4.39 -2.25 -1.70
N GLN A 18 3.57 -2.83 -2.57
CA GLN A 18 2.30 -3.44 -2.16
C GLN A 18 2.51 -4.58 -1.17
N ALA A 19 3.49 -5.47 -1.42
CA ALA A 19 3.83 -6.54 -0.49
C ALA A 19 4.30 -5.98 0.86
N LEU A 20 5.15 -4.94 0.87
CA LEU A 20 5.56 -4.28 2.11
C LEU A 20 4.36 -3.74 2.89
N VAL A 21 3.35 -3.19 2.22
CA VAL A 21 2.18 -2.64 2.89
C VAL A 21 1.24 -3.75 3.37
N ASN A 22 0.92 -4.71 2.51
CA ASN A 22 -0.05 -5.75 2.81
C ASN A 22 0.50 -6.80 3.80
N ASP A 23 1.79 -7.11 3.72
CA ASP A 23 2.37 -8.22 4.48
C ASP A 23 3.06 -7.77 5.77
N ILE A 24 3.43 -6.49 5.88
CA ILE A 24 4.12 -5.94 7.06
C ILE A 24 3.28 -4.85 7.73
N ILE A 25 2.82 -3.84 6.98
CA ILE A 25 2.12 -2.69 7.59
C ILE A 25 0.70 -3.05 8.02
N MET A 26 -0.08 -3.76 7.20
CA MET A 26 -1.46 -4.13 7.52
C MET A 26 -1.56 -5.06 8.75
N PRO A 27 -0.69 -6.07 8.95
CA PRO A 27 -0.65 -6.84 10.19
C PRO A 27 -0.38 -5.98 11.43
N ILE A 28 0.51 -4.98 11.33
CA ILE A 28 0.78 -4.06 12.44
C ILE A 28 -0.45 -3.19 12.75
N ILE A 29 -1.16 -2.71 11.73
CA ILE A 29 -2.35 -1.87 11.92
C ILE A 29 -3.50 -2.67 12.51
N THR A 30 -3.73 -3.88 12.00
CA THR A 30 -4.78 -4.78 12.52
C THR A 30 -4.47 -5.27 13.94
N LEU A 31 -3.19 -5.37 14.32
CA LEU A 31 -2.79 -5.65 15.69
C LEU A 31 -3.13 -4.50 16.66
N ILE A 32 -3.04 -3.25 16.20
CA ILE A 32 -3.34 -2.06 17.01
C ILE A 32 -4.84 -1.77 17.07
N LEU A 33 -5.57 -2.09 16.00
CA LEU A 33 -7.04 -1.95 15.89
C LEU A 33 -7.69 -3.34 15.76
N PRO A 34 -7.68 -4.16 16.83
CA PRO A 34 -8.28 -5.48 16.77
C PRO A 34 -9.79 -5.37 16.54
N GLY A 35 -10.30 -6.10 15.54
CA GLY A 35 -11.73 -6.26 15.30
C GLY A 35 -12.37 -5.28 14.33
N VAL A 36 -11.60 -4.48 13.58
CA VAL A 36 -12.20 -3.70 12.49
C VAL A 36 -12.38 -4.56 11.24
N GLU A 37 -13.52 -5.25 11.19
CA GLU A 37 -13.99 -5.90 9.97
C GLU A 37 -14.56 -4.84 9.01
N TRP A 38 -13.66 -4.11 8.36
CA TRP A 38 -14.04 -3.07 7.40
C TRP A 38 -14.99 -3.64 6.35
N GLU A 39 -14.77 -4.87 5.88
CA GLU A 39 -15.59 -5.54 4.87
C GLU A 39 -17.03 -5.87 5.30
N ALA A 40 -17.32 -5.89 6.61
CA ALA A 40 -18.64 -6.22 7.13
C ALA A 40 -19.67 -5.08 6.92
N PHE A 41 -19.21 -3.87 6.58
CA PHE A 41 -20.11 -2.74 6.34
C PHE A 41 -20.70 -2.78 4.92
N VAL A 42 -21.87 -3.41 4.82
CA VAL A 42 -22.61 -3.59 3.56
C VAL A 42 -23.97 -2.89 3.65
N LEU A 43 -24.26 -2.01 2.68
CA LEU A 43 -25.60 -1.44 2.50
C LEU A 43 -26.21 -2.02 1.22
N GLY A 44 -26.96 -3.12 1.34
CA GLY A 44 -27.55 -3.82 0.19
C GLY A 44 -26.48 -4.43 -0.74
N PRO A 45 -26.46 -4.14 -2.05
CA PRO A 45 -25.39 -4.63 -2.94
C PRO A 45 -24.07 -3.85 -2.79
N PHE A 46 -24.05 -2.75 -2.03
CA PHE A 46 -22.90 -1.86 -1.93
C PHE A 46 -21.96 -2.28 -0.78
N ARG A 47 -20.77 -2.78 -1.14
CA ARG A 47 -19.68 -3.13 -0.22
C ARG A 47 -18.82 -1.92 0.14
N ILE A 48 -19.44 -0.95 0.84
CA ILE A 48 -18.78 0.30 1.27
C ILE A 48 -17.57 0.00 2.15
N GLY A 49 -17.70 -1.03 2.99
CA GLY A 49 -16.64 -1.53 3.84
C GLY A 49 -15.34 -1.88 3.12
N HIS A 50 -15.44 -2.67 2.05
CA HIS A 50 -14.31 -3.03 1.20
C HIS A 50 -13.69 -1.79 0.52
N PHE A 51 -14.53 -0.83 0.08
CA PHE A 51 -14.03 0.40 -0.51
C PHE A 51 -13.21 1.23 0.48
N ILE A 52 -13.66 1.39 1.72
CA ILE A 52 -12.91 2.11 2.77
C ILE A 52 -11.61 1.38 3.10
N GLY A 53 -11.63 0.04 3.19
CA GLY A 53 -10.41 -0.75 3.38
C GLY A 53 -9.40 -0.54 2.25
N ALA A 54 -9.85 -0.53 1.00
CA ALA A 54 -9.00 -0.24 -0.15
C ALA A 54 -8.46 1.20 -0.14
N LEU A 55 -9.26 2.16 0.31
CA LEU A 55 -8.88 3.58 0.40
C LEU A 55 -7.81 3.80 1.49
N ILE A 56 -7.95 3.14 2.64
CA ILE A 56 -6.94 3.12 3.70
C ILE A 56 -5.65 2.48 3.17
N THR A 57 -5.74 1.33 2.52
CA THR A 57 -4.59 0.63 1.93
C THR A 57 -3.86 1.53 0.92
N PHE A 58 -4.59 2.24 0.07
CA PHE A 58 -4.02 3.21 -0.87
C PHE A 58 -3.26 4.34 -0.18
N LEU A 59 -3.84 4.93 0.87
CA LEU A 59 -3.18 5.98 1.66
C LEU A 59 -1.89 5.47 2.33
N LEU A 60 -1.91 4.23 2.84
CA LEU A 60 -0.72 3.60 3.43
C LEU A 60 0.36 3.33 2.40
N VAL A 61 0.00 2.79 1.22
CA VAL A 61 0.94 2.61 0.11
C VAL A 61 1.57 3.94 -0.27
N ALA A 62 0.78 5.00 -0.45
CA ALA A 62 1.29 6.32 -0.77
C ALA A 62 2.25 6.86 0.31
N PHE A 63 1.92 6.64 1.60
CA PHE A 63 2.77 7.02 2.71
C PHE A 63 4.10 6.23 2.75
N VAL A 64 4.06 4.93 2.49
CA VAL A 64 5.27 4.08 2.45
C VAL A 64 6.16 4.46 1.27
N VAL A 65 5.59 4.70 0.08
CA VAL A 65 6.35 5.22 -1.07
C VAL A 65 7.01 6.54 -0.73
N PHE A 66 6.27 7.45 -0.07
CA PHE A 66 6.83 8.71 0.39
C PHE A 66 8.00 8.51 1.36
N LEU A 67 7.90 7.59 2.32
CA LEU A 67 8.99 7.26 3.23
C LEU A 67 10.21 6.70 2.49
N ILE A 68 10.01 5.79 1.53
CA ILE A 68 11.09 5.22 0.73
C ILE A 68 11.83 6.33 -0.04
N VAL A 69 11.10 7.18 -0.76
CA VAL A 69 11.69 8.31 -1.51
C VAL A 69 12.42 9.28 -0.57
N LYS A 70 11.84 9.56 0.60
CA LYS A 70 12.46 10.41 1.62
C LYS A 70 13.75 9.82 2.19
N ILE A 71 13.80 8.50 2.39
CA ILE A 71 14.99 7.80 2.86
C ILE A 71 16.07 7.82 1.78
N THR A 72 15.73 7.48 0.53
CA THR A 72 16.67 7.52 -0.60
C THR A 72 17.32 8.90 -0.73
N LYS A 73 16.51 9.97 -0.72
CA LYS A 73 17.00 11.36 -0.74
C LYS A 73 17.92 11.70 0.45
N LYS A 74 17.64 11.15 1.64
CA LYS A 74 18.42 11.41 2.86
C LYS A 74 19.79 10.73 2.81
N TRP A 75 19.93 9.62 2.08
CA TRP A 75 21.14 8.80 2.04
C TRP A 75 22.13 9.23 0.95
N GLY A 76 21.86 10.32 0.23
CA GLY A 76 22.75 10.85 -0.81
C GLY A 76 22.89 9.94 -2.04
N ILE A 77 22.01 8.94 -2.15
CA ILE A 77 21.80 8.14 -3.36
C ILE A 77 20.65 8.86 -4.09
N GLU A 78 20.96 10.01 -4.71
CA GLU A 78 20.04 10.95 -5.41
C GLU A 78 18.53 10.82 -5.11
#